data_AF-A0A7U9X8E6-F1
#
_entry.id   AF-A0A7U9X8E6-F1
#
_cell.length_a   1.000
_cell.length_b   1.000
_cell.length_c   1.000
_cell.angle_alpha   90.00
_cell.angle_beta   90.00
_cell.angle_gamma   90.00
#
_symmetry.space_group_name_H-M   'P 1'
#
loop_
_entity.id
_entity.type
_entity.pdbx_description
1 polymer ?
#
loop_
_entity_poly.entity_id
_entity_poly.type
_entity_poly.pdbx_seq_one_letter_code
_entity_poly.pdbx_strand_id
1 'polypeptide(L)'
;MWGGGYPENTVIAGNPAKVIMSLQTYYEKRKKSSIEEAREYIKLFYQNYGKVPTIKEMGAFFPLYLERTEEALKNNQIRTALSGDDEKDVISCFLHSKSKYASYKEFIKECKLEL
;
A
#
# COMPACT_ATOMS: atom_id res chain seq x y z
N MET A 1 -34.54 16.72 -7.80
CA MET A 1 -33.45 16.20 -8.65
C MET A 1 -32.17 16.29 -7.84
N TRP A 2 -31.64 15.15 -7.36
CA TRP A 2 -30.34 15.12 -6.70
C TRP A 2 -29.28 15.23 -7.80
N GLY A 3 -28.51 16.32 -7.80
CA GLY A 3 -27.46 16.56 -8.78
C GLY A 3 -26.32 15.56 -8.63
N GLY A 4 -25.86 14.97 -9.73
CA GLY A 4 -24.68 14.10 -9.72
C GLY A 4 -24.78 12.89 -10.66
N GLY A 5 -25.00 13.12 -11.96
CA GLY A 5 -24.77 12.08 -12.96
C GLY A 5 -23.29 12.01 -13.27
N TYR A 6 -22.54 11.18 -12.55
CA TYR A 6 -21.13 10.93 -12.85
C TYR A 6 -20.97 9.57 -13.52
N PRO A 7 -20.04 9.43 -14.48
CA PRO A 7 -19.74 8.13 -15.06
C PRO A 7 -19.20 7.17 -14.00
N GLU A 8 -19.62 5.91 -14.07
CA GLU A 8 -19.06 4.84 -13.26
C GLU A 8 -17.55 4.71 -13.48
N ASN A 9 -16.84 4.11 -12.52
CA ASN A 9 -15.40 3.86 -12.60
C ASN A 9 -14.57 5.11 -12.87
N THR A 10 -14.97 6.26 -12.29
CA THR A 10 -14.21 7.51 -12.35
C THR A 10 -13.82 7.99 -10.96
N VAL A 11 -12.71 8.73 -10.89
CA VAL A 11 -12.31 9.49 -9.71
C VAL A 11 -12.81 10.92 -9.88
N ILE A 12 -13.63 11.38 -8.94
CA ILE A 12 -14.17 12.74 -8.88
C ILE A 12 -13.59 13.47 -7.66
N ALA A 13 -13.21 14.74 -7.82
CA ALA A 13 -12.85 15.59 -6.67
C ALA A 13 -13.01 17.09 -7.02
N GLY A 14 -12.77 17.96 -6.03
CA GLY A 14 -12.86 19.41 -6.16
C GLY A 14 -14.21 19.99 -5.73
N ASN A 15 -14.28 21.32 -5.64
CA ASN A 15 -15.51 22.07 -5.37
C ASN A 15 -15.67 23.21 -6.41
N PRO A 16 -16.58 23.11 -7.40
CA PRO A 16 -17.50 22.00 -7.64
C PRO A 16 -16.77 20.72 -8.12
N ALA A 17 -17.38 19.55 -7.90
CA ALA A 17 -16.78 18.26 -8.21
C ALA A 17 -16.63 18.04 -9.73
N LYS A 18 -15.45 17.58 -10.14
CA LYS A 18 -15.09 17.30 -11.54
C LYS A 18 -14.49 15.90 -11.67
N VAL A 19 -14.74 15.25 -12.80
CA VAL A 19 -14.07 13.99 -13.17
C VAL A 19 -12.60 14.28 -13.46
N ILE A 20 -11.69 13.56 -12.79
CA ILE A 20 -10.24 13.75 -12.89
C ILE A 20 -9.61 12.68 -13.79
N MET A 21 -9.99 11.42 -13.59
CA MET A 21 -9.47 10.27 -14.34
C MET A 21 -10.35 9.03 -14.15
N SER A 22 -10.07 7.97 -14.91
CA SER A 22 -10.68 6.66 -14.64
C SER A 22 -10.12 6.05 -13.34
N LEU A 23 -10.92 5.21 -12.69
CA LEU A 23 -10.51 4.44 -11.52
C LEU A 23 -9.32 3.52 -11.84
N GLN A 24 -9.27 2.95 -13.04
CA GLN A 24 -8.16 2.14 -13.51
C GLN A 24 -6.85 2.93 -13.60
N THR A 25 -6.89 4.12 -14.21
CA THR A 25 -5.72 5.02 -14.28
C THR A 25 -5.23 5.40 -12.89
N TYR A 26 -6.15 5.69 -11.97
CA TYR A 26 -5.81 5.99 -10.58
C TYR A 26 -5.16 4.79 -9.87
N TYR A 27 -5.72 3.60 -10.06
CA TYR A 27 -5.18 2.36 -9.50
C TYR A 27 -3.73 2.11 -9.97
N GLU A 28 -3.45 2.22 -11.26
CA GLU A 28 -2.10 2.06 -11.81
C GLU A 28 -1.13 3.12 -11.29
N LYS A 29 -1.59 4.38 -11.17
CA LYS A 29 -0.81 5.46 -10.56
C LYS A 29 -0.44 5.14 -9.12
N ARG A 30 -1.42 4.73 -8.29
CA ARG A 30 -1.18 4.35 -6.89
C ARG A 30 -0.24 3.18 -6.76
N LYS A 31 -0.38 2.14 -7.59
CA LYS A 31 0.52 0.98 -7.58
C LYS A 31 1.98 1.37 -7.78
N LYS A 32 2.25 2.34 -8.67
CA LYS A 32 3.61 2.88 -8.89
C LYS A 32 4.05 3.76 -7.71
N SER A 33 3.21 4.71 -7.29
CA SER A 33 3.54 5.65 -6.22
C SER A 33 3.81 4.96 -4.88
N SER A 34 3.07 3.91 -4.52
CA SER A 34 3.29 3.18 -3.26
C SER A 34 4.70 2.60 -3.12
N ILE A 35 5.36 2.26 -4.23
CA ILE A 35 6.73 1.73 -4.21
C ILE A 35 7.72 2.84 -3.89
N GLU A 36 7.59 3.99 -4.56
CA GLU A 36 8.47 5.14 -4.32
C GLU A 36 8.25 5.72 -2.92
N GLU A 37 7.00 5.75 -2.44
CA GLU A 37 6.66 6.13 -1.07
C GLU A 37 7.31 5.19 -0.04
N ALA A 38 7.28 3.88 -0.27
CA ALA A 38 7.93 2.91 0.62
C ALA A 38 9.46 3.06 0.65
N ARG A 39 10.07 3.38 -0.49
CA ARG A 39 11.53 3.65 -0.60
C ARG A 39 11.91 4.91 0.16
N GLU A 40 11.18 6.00 -0.04
CA GLU A 40 11.43 7.25 0.68
C GLU A 40 11.19 7.08 2.18
N TYR A 41 10.18 6.30 2.57
CA TYR A 41 9.92 5.96 3.98
C TYR A 41 11.13 5.28 4.62
N ILE A 42 11.69 4.24 3.98
CA ILE A 42 12.87 3.54 4.50
C ILE A 42 14.07 4.47 4.64
N LYS A 43 14.32 5.32 3.63
CA LYS A 43 15.41 6.29 3.65
C LYS A 43 15.28 7.28 4.80
N LEU A 44 14.10 7.90 4.96
CA LEU A 44 13.84 8.84 6.05
C LEU A 44 13.89 8.16 7.42
N PHE A 45 13.40 6.92 7.52
CA PHE A 45 13.47 6.12 8.75
C PHE A 45 14.93 5.86 9.14
N TYR A 46 15.78 5.47 8.18
CA TYR A 46 17.20 5.28 8.42
C TYR A 46 17.90 6.58 8.83
N GLN A 47 17.60 7.70 8.15
CA GLN A 47 18.18 9.01 8.49
C GLN A 47 17.81 9.47 9.91
N ASN A 48 16.59 9.17 10.37
CA ASN A 48 16.10 9.61 11.68
C ASN A 48 16.49 8.66 12.83
N TYR A 49 16.59 7.35 12.58
CA TYR A 49 16.78 6.34 13.62
C TYR A 49 18.08 5.55 13.51
N GLY A 50 18.85 5.71 12.43
CA GLY A 50 20.11 4.98 12.19
C GLY A 50 19.94 3.48 11.97
N LYS A 51 18.72 3.00 11.70
CA LYS A 51 18.39 1.58 11.50
C LYS A 51 17.37 1.40 10.39
N VAL A 52 17.35 0.22 9.77
CA VAL A 52 16.33 -0.17 8.79
C VAL A 52 15.04 -0.53 9.54
N PRO A 53 13.85 -0.10 9.07
CA PRO A 53 12.60 -0.47 9.72
C PRO A 53 12.38 -1.97 9.69
N THR A 54 11.66 -2.48 10.68
CA THR A 54 11.08 -3.83 10.68
C THR A 54 9.81 -3.86 9.82
N ILE A 55 9.32 -5.06 9.48
CA ILE A 55 8.06 -5.21 8.72
C ILE A 55 6.88 -4.53 9.44
N LYS A 56 6.85 -4.57 10.78
CA LYS A 56 5.84 -3.89 11.58
C LYS A 56 5.94 -2.36 11.47
N GLU A 57 7.16 -1.82 11.52
CA GLU A 57 7.41 -0.37 11.40
C GLU A 57 7.06 0.16 10.00
N MET A 58 7.18 -0.67 8.95
CA MET A 58 6.76 -0.32 7.59
C MET A 58 5.24 -0.09 7.43
N GLY A 59 4.42 -0.43 8.43
CA GLY A 59 2.99 -0.11 8.43
C GLY A 59 2.27 -0.61 7.18
N ALA A 60 1.62 0.29 6.43
CA ALA A 60 0.78 -0.03 5.27
C ALA A 60 1.53 -0.57 4.03
N PHE A 61 2.87 -0.62 4.05
CA PHE A 61 3.67 -1.11 2.92
C PHE A 61 3.86 -2.63 2.88
N PHE A 62 3.38 -3.36 3.90
CA PHE A 62 3.48 -4.83 3.96
C PHE A 62 3.02 -5.58 2.69
N PRO A 63 1.99 -5.14 1.93
CA PRO A 63 1.56 -5.88 0.74
C PRO A 63 2.62 -5.97 -0.36
N LEU A 64 3.64 -5.10 -0.35
CA LEU A 64 4.69 -5.10 -1.38
C LEU A 64 5.55 -6.38 -1.35
N TYR A 65 5.77 -6.96 -0.17
CA TYR A 65 6.78 -7.99 0.05
C TYR A 65 6.38 -9.12 1.02
N LEU A 66 5.27 -8.97 1.76
CA LEU A 66 4.85 -9.97 2.74
C LEU A 66 4.28 -11.21 2.05
N GLU A 67 4.59 -12.39 2.58
CA GLU A 67 4.02 -13.65 2.11
C GLU A 67 2.49 -13.65 2.20
N ARG A 68 1.81 -14.27 1.23
CA ARG A 68 0.34 -14.30 1.14
C ARG A 68 -0.27 -15.37 2.02
N THR A 69 0.00 -15.27 3.32
CA THR A 69 -0.47 -16.17 4.35
C THR A 69 -0.98 -15.39 5.56
N GLU A 70 -1.94 -15.96 6.29
CA GLU A 70 -2.41 -15.36 7.54
C GLU A 70 -1.33 -15.40 8.63
N GLU A 71 -0.50 -16.44 8.62
CA GLU A 71 0.63 -16.61 9.53
C GLU A 71 1.59 -15.44 9.37
N ALA A 72 1.87 -14.99 8.14
CA ALA A 72 2.73 -13.84 7.90
C ALA A 72 2.15 -12.54 8.48
N LEU A 73 0.83 -12.33 8.38
CA LEU A 73 0.16 -11.17 9.00
C LEU A 73 0.28 -11.20 10.52
N LYS A 74 0.01 -12.37 11.14
CA LYS A 74 0.07 -12.58 12.59
C LYS A 74 1.50 -12.44 13.13
N ASN A 75 2.47 -13.13 12.52
CA ASN A 75 3.87 -13.15 12.94
C ASN A 75 4.53 -11.77 12.86
N ASN A 76 4.09 -10.93 11.91
CA ASN A 76 4.60 -9.56 11.74
C ASN A 76 3.74 -8.50 12.43
N GLN A 77 2.71 -8.90 13.20
CA GLN A 77 1.82 -8.00 13.94
C GLN A 77 1.20 -6.92 13.04
N ILE A 78 0.79 -7.32 11.82
CA ILE A 78 0.17 -6.41 10.86
C ILE A 78 -1.23 -6.03 11.34
N ARG A 79 -1.54 -4.74 11.28
CA ARG A 79 -2.89 -4.25 11.56
C ARG A 79 -3.76 -4.45 10.33
N THR A 80 -4.65 -5.44 10.38
CA THR A 80 -5.64 -5.76 9.33
C THR A 80 -7.00 -5.10 9.57
N ALA A 81 -7.32 -4.74 10.82
CA ALA A 81 -8.49 -3.94 11.17
C ALA A 81 -8.31 -2.46 10.76
N LEU A 82 -8.66 -2.17 9.50
CA LEU A 82 -8.64 -0.83 8.91
C LEU A 82 -9.99 -0.14 9.11
N SER A 83 -9.97 1.15 9.43
CA SER A 83 -11.19 1.91 9.69
C SER A 83 -11.99 2.13 8.40
N GLY A 84 -13.23 1.66 8.37
CA GLY A 84 -14.13 1.80 7.22
C GLY A 84 -14.14 0.60 6.27
N ASP A 85 -13.35 -0.44 6.55
CA ASP A 85 -13.31 -1.68 5.78
C ASP A 85 -13.71 -2.89 6.63
N ASP A 86 -14.21 -3.95 5.98
CA ASP A 86 -14.37 -5.25 6.62
C ASP A 86 -13.00 -5.96 6.67
N GLU A 87 -12.57 -6.36 7.87
CA GLU A 87 -11.25 -6.97 8.06
C GLU A 87 -11.11 -8.29 7.28
N LYS A 88 -12.18 -9.09 7.14
CA LYS A 88 -12.13 -10.34 6.38
C LYS A 88 -11.94 -10.06 4.91
N ASP A 89 -12.57 -9.02 4.38
CA ASP A 89 -12.38 -8.61 2.99
C ASP A 89 -10.96 -8.10 2.74
N VAL A 90 -10.38 -7.34 3.68
CA VAL A 90 -8.98 -6.89 3.61
C VAL A 90 -8.02 -8.08 3.59
N ILE A 91 -8.20 -9.04 4.51
CA ILE A 91 -7.38 -10.26 4.57
C ILE A 91 -7.55 -11.06 3.27
N SER A 92 -8.79 -11.29 2.83
CA SER A 92 -9.08 -12.01 1.59
C SER A 92 -8.44 -11.34 0.38
N CYS A 93 -8.59 -10.02 0.23
CA CYS A 93 -7.95 -9.25 -0.83
C CYS A 93 -6.42 -9.38 -0.79
N PHE A 94 -5.83 -9.32 0.40
CA PHE A 94 -4.39 -9.48 0.57
C PHE A 94 -3.93 -10.86 0.11
N LEU A 95 -4.56 -11.95 0.58
CA LEU A 95 -4.20 -13.33 0.27
C LEU A 95 -4.28 -13.64 -1.23
N HIS A 96 -5.24 -13.06 -1.95
CA HIS A 96 -5.41 -13.24 -3.40
C HIS A 96 -4.62 -12.23 -4.24
N SER A 97 -3.93 -11.26 -3.62
CA SER A 97 -3.13 -10.27 -4.33
C SER A 97 -1.74 -10.79 -4.69
N LYS A 98 -1.13 -10.19 -5.72
CA LYS A 98 0.27 -10.47 -6.09
C LYS A 98 1.22 -9.47 -5.42
N SER A 99 2.26 -9.98 -4.74
CA SER A 99 3.35 -9.14 -4.23
C SER A 99 4.25 -8.69 -5.38
N LYS A 100 4.91 -7.53 -5.21
CA LYS A 100 5.92 -7.09 -6.18
C LYS A 100 7.26 -7.77 -5.90
N TYR A 101 7.59 -7.94 -4.63
CA TYR A 101 8.83 -8.55 -4.16
C TYR A 101 8.54 -9.93 -3.56
N ALA A 102 9.47 -10.87 -3.68
CA ALA A 102 9.33 -12.20 -3.08
C ALA A 102 9.54 -12.17 -1.56
N SER A 103 10.28 -11.18 -1.04
CA SER A 103 10.49 -11.03 0.41
C SER A 103 10.85 -9.61 0.81
N TYR A 104 10.77 -9.32 2.12
CA TYR A 104 11.23 -8.04 2.67
C TYR A 104 12.73 -7.81 2.41
N LYS A 105 13.54 -8.87 2.51
CA LYS A 105 14.99 -8.81 2.25
C LYS A 105 15.28 -8.39 0.81
N GLU A 106 14.52 -8.90 -0.16
CA GLU A 106 14.65 -8.51 -1.56
C GLU A 106 14.28 -7.04 -1.77
N PHE A 107 13.19 -6.59 -1.13
CA PHE A 107 12.77 -5.19 -1.18
C PHE A 107 13.85 -4.23 -0.63
N ILE A 108 14.42 -4.55 0.53
CA ILE A 108 15.52 -3.74 1.12
C ILE A 108 16.74 -3.71 0.21
N LYS A 109 17.10 -4.84 -0.42
CA LYS A 109 18.20 -4.90 -1.38
C LYS A 109 17.98 -3.98 -2.58
N GLU A 110 16.75 -3.92 -3.12
CA GLU A 110 16.41 -2.98 -4.21
C GLU A 110 16.53 -1.52 -3.78
N CYS A 111 16.25 -1.21 -2.51
CA CYS A 111 16.35 0.16 -1.99
C CYS A 111 17.78 0.70 -1.96
N LYS A 112 18.80 -0.14 -2.24
CA LYS A 112 20.24 0.23 -2.25
C LYS A 112 20.66 0.96 -0.98
N LEU A 113 20.07 0.60 0.16
CA LEU A 113 20.73 0.88 1.42
C LEU A 113 21.95 -0.04 1.46
N GLU A 114 23.12 0.52 1.16
CA GLU A 114 24.38 -0.07 1.59
C GLU A 114 24.34 -0.06 3.12
N LEU A 115 23.98 -1.21 3.69
CA LEU A 115 24.10 -1.51 5.11
C LEU A 115 25.58 -1.67 5.48
#